data_AF-A0A154I8Z1-F1
#
_entry.id   AF-A0A154I8Z1-F1
#
_cell.length_a   1.000
_cell.length_b   1.000
_cell.length_c   1.000
_cell.angle_alpha   90.00
_cell.angle_beta   90.00
_cell.angle_gamma   90.00
#
_symmetry.space_group_name_H-M   'P 1'
#
loop_
_entity.id
_entity.type
_entity.pdbx_description
1 polymer ?
#
loop_
_entity_poly.entity_id
_entity_poly.type
_entity_poly.pdbx_seq_one_letter_code
_entity_poly.pdbx_strand_id
1 'polypeptide(L)'
;MRKIIQARSPQFLRLAALFLVIVLGLVLRRFGYAADLPFIVVKYGGSALWGAMVYLLVALIAARSQPAAIAVTALLIAISVELFRLYHTPWLDAFRLTTAGALLLGRVFSLWNMLAYAIGIAAACTFDPARRTALRPRR
;
A
#
# COMPACT_ATOMS: atom_id res chain seq x y z
N MET A 1 37.94 -8.36 6.19
CA MET A 1 36.80 -7.71 6.88
C MET A 1 35.95 -6.81 5.96
N ARG A 2 35.69 -7.21 4.70
CA ARG A 2 34.85 -6.46 3.72
C ARG A 2 33.88 -7.39 2.96
N LYS A 3 33.32 -8.37 3.66
CA LYS A 3 32.32 -9.32 3.09
C LYS A 3 31.09 -9.48 4.01
N ILE A 4 30.80 -8.49 4.87
CA ILE A 4 29.63 -8.49 5.77
C ILE A 4 28.51 -7.57 5.26
N ILE A 5 28.77 -6.79 4.20
CA ILE A 5 27.69 -6.08 3.50
C ILE A 5 27.04 -7.10 2.56
N GLN A 6 26.33 -8.05 3.16
CA GLN A 6 25.27 -8.80 2.51
C GLN A 6 24.39 -7.72 1.85
N ALA A 7 24.47 -7.60 0.53
CA ALA A 7 23.50 -6.84 -0.23
C ALA A 7 22.15 -7.48 0.10
N ARG A 8 21.41 -6.90 1.07
CA ARG A 8 20.09 -7.41 1.44
C ARG A 8 19.31 -7.50 0.14
N SER A 9 18.78 -8.68 -0.17
CA SER A 9 18.02 -8.86 -1.40
C SER A 9 16.95 -7.77 -1.44
N PRO A 10 16.70 -7.13 -2.61
CA PRO A 10 15.70 -6.08 -2.72
C PRO A 10 14.32 -6.53 -2.21
N GLN A 11 14.06 -7.84 -2.23
CA GLN A 11 12.88 -8.47 -1.63
C GLN A 11 12.85 -8.40 -0.10
N PHE A 12 13.98 -8.57 0.59
CA PHE A 12 14.02 -8.44 2.05
C PHE A 12 13.67 -7.00 2.48
N LEU A 13 14.19 -6.00 1.76
CA LEU A 13 13.85 -4.60 2.03
C LEU A 13 12.37 -4.31 1.76
N ARG A 14 11.81 -4.86 0.68
CA ARG A 14 10.36 -4.77 0.38
C ARG A 14 9.51 -5.42 1.47
N LEU A 15 9.92 -6.58 1.98
CA LEU A 15 9.21 -7.29 3.05
C LEU A 15 9.25 -6.51 4.37
N ALA A 16 10.41 -5.97 4.73
CA ALA A 16 10.55 -5.12 5.91
C ALA A 16 9.71 -3.84 5.78
N ALA A 17 9.71 -3.20 4.61
CA ALA A 17 8.87 -2.05 4.33
C ALA A 17 7.38 -2.39 4.40
N LEU A 18 6.98 -3.57 3.88
CA LEU A 18 5.59 -4.04 3.94
C LEU A 18 5.14 -4.18 5.39
N PHE A 19 5.94 -4.87 6.21
CA PHE A 19 5.64 -5.06 7.62
C PHE A 19 5.53 -3.72 8.35
N LEU A 20 6.48 -2.80 8.09
CA LEU A 20 6.46 -1.46 8.67
C LEU A 20 5.20 -0.68 8.27
N VAL A 21 4.80 -0.72 7.00
CA VAL A 21 3.59 -0.05 6.50
C VAL A 21 2.32 -0.61 7.15
N ILE A 22 2.24 -1.94 7.34
CA ILE A 22 1.13 -2.59 8.04
C ILE A 22 1.06 -2.12 9.50
N VAL A 23 2.18 -2.16 10.22
CA VAL A 23 2.25 -1.73 11.62
C VAL A 23 1.89 -0.25 11.75
N LEU A 24 2.47 0.63 10.93
CA LEU A 24 2.15 2.06 10.92
C LEU A 24 0.68 2.30 10.58
N GLY A 25 0.11 1.57 9.63
CA GLY A 25 -1.30 1.68 9.26
C GLY A 25 -2.24 1.27 10.41
N LEU A 26 -1.92 0.19 11.11
CA LEU A 26 -2.67 -0.27 12.28
C LEU A 26 -2.54 0.70 13.45
N VAL A 27 -1.32 1.17 13.74
CA VAL A 27 -1.07 2.16 14.80
C VAL A 27 -1.80 3.46 14.50
N LEU A 28 -1.74 3.95 13.27
CA LEU A 28 -2.43 5.17 12.85
C LEU A 28 -3.95 5.04 13.00
N ARG A 29 -4.52 3.88 12.62
CA ARG A 29 -5.97 3.65 12.75
C ARG A 29 -6.43 3.42 14.19
N ARG A 30 -5.58 2.85 15.05
CA ARG A 30 -5.93 2.53 16.44
C ARG A 30 -5.65 3.67 17.41
N PHE A 31 -4.53 4.37 17.22
CA PHE A 31 -4.06 5.41 18.13
C PHE A 31 -4.11 6.82 17.52
N GLY A 32 -4.34 6.97 16.22
CA GLY A 32 -4.37 8.30 15.59
C GLY A 32 -5.38 9.24 16.24
N TYR A 33 -6.59 8.75 16.52
CA TYR A 33 -7.60 9.55 17.24
C TYR A 33 -7.26 9.76 18.72
N ALA A 34 -6.55 8.81 19.35
CA ALA A 34 -6.14 8.92 20.75
C ALA A 34 -4.94 9.88 20.96
N ALA A 35 -4.22 10.21 19.88
CA ALA A 35 -3.11 11.14 19.86
C ALA A 35 -3.50 12.53 19.29
N ASP A 36 -4.81 12.83 19.23
CA ASP A 36 -5.37 14.08 18.70
C ASP A 36 -4.92 14.40 17.25
N LEU A 37 -4.62 13.37 16.45
CA LEU A 37 -4.29 13.61 15.05
C LEU A 37 -5.53 14.09 14.28
N PRO A 38 -5.35 15.02 13.32
CA PRO A 38 -6.43 15.48 12.47
C PRO A 38 -7.09 14.32 11.73
N PHE A 39 -8.42 14.36 11.59
CA PHE A 39 -9.20 13.36 10.84
C PHE A 39 -8.62 13.06 9.45
N ILE A 40 -8.13 14.09 8.77
CA ILE A 40 -7.49 14.00 7.45
C ILE A 40 -6.27 13.07 7.51
N VAL A 41 -5.41 13.21 8.53
CA VAL A 41 -4.20 12.40 8.66
C VAL A 41 -4.55 10.95 8.97
N VAL A 42 -5.48 10.72 9.90
CA VAL A 42 -5.88 9.36 10.28
C VAL A 42 -6.59 8.64 9.12
N LYS A 43 -7.51 9.33 8.44
CA LYS A 43 -8.27 8.76 7.32
C LYS A 43 -7.41 8.59 6.07
N TYR A 44 -6.84 9.67 5.55
CA TYR A 44 -6.10 9.64 4.28
C TYR A 44 -4.70 9.06 4.43
N GLY A 45 -4.05 9.23 5.59
CA GLY A 45 -2.78 8.56 5.88
C GLY A 45 -2.95 7.04 5.94
N GLY A 46 -4.03 6.56 6.56
CA GLY A 46 -4.38 5.14 6.56
C GLY A 46 -4.69 4.59 5.15
N SER A 47 -5.30 5.40 4.29
CA SER A 47 -5.51 5.05 2.87
C SER A 47 -4.19 5.06 2.10
N ALA A 48 -3.34 6.07 2.25
CA ALA A 48 -2.04 6.12 1.58
C ALA A 48 -1.13 4.94 1.97
N LEU A 49 -1.09 4.58 3.26
CA LEU A 49 -0.36 3.40 3.73
C LEU A 49 -0.92 2.11 3.13
N TRP A 50 -2.25 2.00 2.98
CA TRP A 50 -2.86 0.85 2.30
C TRP A 50 -2.46 0.79 0.82
N GLY A 51 -2.43 1.90 0.10
CA GLY A 51 -1.94 1.95 -1.29
C GLY A 51 -0.48 1.53 -1.41
N ALA A 52 0.39 2.00 -0.51
CA ALA A 52 1.78 1.59 -0.43
C ALA A 52 1.94 0.08 -0.15
N MET A 53 1.09 -0.48 0.71
CA MET A 53 1.05 -1.91 1.01
C MET A 53 0.73 -2.74 -0.24
N VAL A 54 -0.27 -2.33 -1.02
CA VAL A 54 -0.64 -3.01 -2.27
C VAL A 54 0.52 -2.98 -3.26
N TYR A 55 1.18 -1.83 -3.45
CA TYR A 55 2.38 -1.74 -4.29
C TYR A 55 3.46 -2.73 -3.84
N LEU A 56 3.78 -2.76 -2.55
CA LEU A 56 4.83 -3.64 -2.01
C LEU A 56 4.49 -5.13 -2.18
N LEU A 57 3.22 -5.52 -2.01
CA LEU A 57 2.77 -6.89 -2.28
C LEU A 57 2.96 -7.28 -3.74
N VAL A 58 2.52 -6.43 -4.68
CA VAL A 58 2.74 -6.67 -6.12
C VAL A 58 4.23 -6.70 -6.43
N ALA A 59 5.04 -5.82 -5.83
CA ALA A 59 6.48 -5.80 -6.03
C ALA A 59 7.19 -7.05 -5.47
N LEU A 60 6.67 -7.68 -4.43
CA LEU A 60 7.20 -8.94 -3.90
C LEU A 60 6.92 -10.11 -4.86
N ILE A 61 5.71 -10.16 -5.43
CA ILE A 61 5.31 -11.21 -6.39
C ILE A 61 5.99 -11.00 -7.74
N ALA A 62 5.86 -9.80 -8.32
CA ALA A 62 6.38 -9.43 -9.62
C ALA A 62 7.80 -8.83 -9.52
N ALA A 63 8.68 -9.49 -8.75
CA ALA A 63 9.98 -8.92 -8.37
C ALA A 63 10.90 -8.56 -9.55
N ARG A 64 10.66 -9.13 -10.75
CA ARG A 64 11.42 -8.88 -11.97
C ARG A 64 10.78 -7.89 -12.94
N SER A 65 9.58 -7.42 -12.65
CA SER A 65 8.85 -6.46 -13.49
C SER A 65 9.35 -5.03 -13.30
N GLN A 66 9.11 -4.19 -14.30
CA GLN A 66 9.45 -2.76 -14.20
C GLN A 66 8.63 -2.09 -13.10
N PRO A 67 9.22 -1.18 -12.28
CA PRO A 67 8.50 -0.48 -11.21
C PRO A 67 7.24 0.26 -11.68
N ALA A 68 7.27 0.80 -12.91
CA ALA A 68 6.11 1.43 -13.53
C ALA A 68 4.95 0.43 -13.73
N ALA A 69 5.23 -0.77 -14.25
CA ALA A 69 4.22 -1.81 -14.42
C ALA A 69 3.63 -2.25 -13.07
N ILE A 70 4.47 -2.40 -12.03
CA ILE A 70 4.03 -2.73 -10.67
C ILE A 70 3.11 -1.63 -10.12
N ALA A 71 3.46 -0.35 -10.31
CA ALA A 71 2.64 0.78 -9.88
C ALA A 71 1.28 0.82 -10.60
N VAL A 72 1.25 0.57 -11.91
CA VAL A 72 0.01 0.49 -12.68
C VAL A 72 -0.86 -0.66 -12.20
N THR A 73 -0.30 -1.86 -12.00
CA THR A 73 -1.05 -3.00 -11.45
C THR A 73 -1.60 -2.70 -10.06
N ALA A 74 -0.81 -2.10 -9.18
CA ALA A 74 -1.25 -1.71 -7.84
C ALA A 74 -2.40 -0.69 -7.90
N LEU A 75 -2.31 0.28 -8.83
CA LEU A 75 -3.37 1.26 -9.03
C LEU A 75 -4.66 0.61 -9.55
N LEU A 76 -4.56 -0.31 -10.52
CA LEU A 76 -5.72 -1.05 -11.02
C LEU A 76 -6.38 -1.90 -9.93
N ILE A 77 -5.59 -2.52 -9.05
CA ILE A 77 -6.10 -3.23 -7.87
C ILE A 77 -6.83 -2.27 -6.93
N ALA A 78 -6.22 -1.12 -6.61
CA ALA A 78 -6.83 -0.12 -5.74
C ALA A 78 -8.14 0.43 -6.31
N ILE A 79 -8.19 0.72 -7.61
CA ILE A 79 -9.40 1.15 -8.32
C ILE A 79 -10.45 0.06 -8.29
N SER A 80 -10.08 -1.19 -8.61
CA SER A 80 -10.99 -2.33 -8.57
C SER A 80 -11.60 -2.53 -7.18
N VAL A 81 -10.79 -2.45 -6.12
CA VAL A 81 -11.27 -2.56 -4.74
C VAL A 81 -12.21 -1.41 -4.38
N GLU A 82 -11.91 -0.18 -4.79
CA GLU A 82 -12.78 0.96 -4.52
C GLU A 82 -14.10 0.87 -5.32
N LEU A 83 -14.06 0.45 -6.59
CA LEU A 83 -15.27 0.19 -7.40
C LEU A 83 -16.10 -0.96 -6.85
N PHE A 84 -15.45 -2.00 -6.29
CA PHE A 84 -16.14 -3.10 -5.64
C PHE A 84 -16.93 -2.64 -4.40
N ARG A 85 -16.64 -1.45 -3.84
CA ARG A 85 -17.47 -0.83 -2.78
C ARG A 85 -18.85 -0.44 -3.26
N LEU A 86 -19.02 -0.15 -4.56
CA LEU A 86 -20.32 0.20 -5.15
C LEU A 86 -21.22 -1.02 -5.33
N TYR A 87 -20.65 -2.22 -5.27
CA TYR A 87 -21.43 -3.46 -5.29
C TYR A 87 -22.00 -3.72 -3.90
N HIS A 88 -23.34 -3.81 -3.81
CA HIS A 88 -24.06 -4.00 -2.55
C HIS A 88 -24.79 -5.34 -2.59
N THR A 89 -24.41 -6.24 -1.70
CA THR A 89 -25.13 -7.48 -1.44
C THR A 89 -25.24 -7.69 0.06
N PRO A 90 -26.32 -8.30 0.57
CA PRO A 90 -26.55 -8.42 2.01
C PRO A 90 -25.40 -9.11 2.76
N TRP A 91 -24.82 -10.14 2.14
CA TRP A 91 -23.68 -10.87 2.71
C TRP A 91 -22.38 -10.04 2.71
N LEU A 92 -22.16 -9.23 1.68
CA LEU A 92 -20.96 -8.42 1.56
C LEU A 92 -21.02 -7.20 2.49
N ASP A 93 -22.19 -6.60 2.63
CA ASP A 93 -22.40 -5.50 3.58
C ASP A 93 -22.28 -5.99 5.02
N ALA A 94 -22.79 -7.19 5.34
CA ALA A 94 -22.54 -7.85 6.62
C ALA A 94 -21.04 -8.07 6.87
N PHE A 95 -20.28 -8.48 5.85
CA PHE A 95 -18.83 -8.61 5.97
C PHE A 95 -18.13 -7.26 6.18
N ARG A 96 -18.56 -6.18 5.52
CA ARG A 96 -18.02 -4.81 5.69
C ARG A 96 -18.24 -4.24 7.09
N LEU A 97 -19.25 -4.72 7.81
CA LEU A 97 -19.49 -4.37 9.21
C LEU A 97 -18.49 -5.02 10.17
N THR A 98 -17.84 -6.13 9.77
CA THR A 98 -16.77 -6.73 10.57
C THR A 98 -15.50 -5.87 10.54
N THR A 99 -14.65 -5.99 11.57
CA THR A 99 -13.37 -5.27 11.62
C THR A 99 -12.47 -5.65 10.44
N ALA A 100 -12.47 -6.91 10.04
CA ALA A 100 -11.71 -7.40 8.89
C ALA A 100 -12.22 -6.77 7.59
N GLY A 101 -13.53 -6.77 7.34
CA GLY A 101 -14.11 -6.15 6.15
C GLY A 101 -13.93 -4.63 6.12
N ALA A 102 -14.04 -3.95 7.26
CA ALA A 102 -13.79 -2.52 7.35
C ALA A 102 -12.33 -2.14 7.03
N LEU A 103 -11.36 -3.02 7.36
CA LEU A 103 -9.94 -2.81 7.07
C LEU A 103 -9.54 -3.23 5.66
N LEU A 104 -10.11 -4.33 5.14
CA LEU A 104 -9.75 -4.90 3.83
C LEU A 104 -10.52 -4.24 2.69
N LEU A 105 -11.85 -4.17 2.82
CA LEU A 105 -12.74 -3.66 1.78
C LEU A 105 -13.06 -2.18 2.00
N GLY A 106 -13.18 -1.72 3.24
CA GLY A 106 -13.70 -0.39 3.55
C GLY A 106 -15.22 -0.31 3.38
N ARG A 107 -15.84 0.73 3.96
CA ARG A 107 -17.31 0.84 4.05
C ARG A 107 -17.94 1.76 3.02
N VAL A 108 -17.22 2.77 2.55
CA VAL A 108 -17.77 3.83 1.70
C VAL A 108 -16.81 4.11 0.55
N PHE A 109 -17.37 4.23 -0.65
CA PHE A 109 -16.66 4.69 -1.84
C PHE A 109 -16.23 6.16 -1.67
N SER A 110 -14.96 6.45 -1.96
CA SER A 110 -14.46 7.83 -1.97
C SER A 110 -13.37 8.03 -3.01
N LEU A 111 -13.59 8.97 -3.94
CA LEU A 111 -12.56 9.38 -4.90
C LEU A 111 -11.29 9.90 -4.22
N TRP A 112 -11.43 10.51 -3.03
CA TRP A 112 -10.29 10.95 -2.22
C TRP A 112 -9.45 9.78 -1.69
N ASN A 113 -10.05 8.61 -1.45
CA ASN A 113 -9.27 7.40 -1.15
C ASN A 113 -8.43 6.98 -2.36
N MET A 114 -9.00 7.10 -3.57
CA MET A 114 -8.29 6.79 -4.81
C MET A 114 -7.04 7.66 -4.99
N LEU A 115 -7.16 8.97 -4.71
CA LEU A 115 -6.02 9.88 -4.68
C LEU A 115 -5.01 9.51 -3.58
N ALA A 116 -5.47 9.21 -2.37
CA ALA A 116 -4.60 8.79 -1.28
C ALA A 116 -3.83 7.49 -1.63
N TYR A 117 -4.49 6.51 -2.24
CA TYR A 117 -3.84 5.29 -2.72
C TYR A 117 -2.79 5.60 -3.78
N ALA A 118 -3.10 6.47 -4.75
CA ALA A 118 -2.16 6.88 -5.79
C ALA A 118 -0.91 7.55 -5.18
N ILE A 119 -1.07 8.42 -4.19
CA ILE A 119 0.04 9.05 -3.45
C ILE A 119 0.89 7.98 -2.74
N GLY A 120 0.24 7.04 -2.05
CA GLY A 120 0.92 5.94 -1.36
C GLY A 120 1.71 5.04 -2.32
N ILE A 121 1.12 4.67 -3.45
CA ILE A 121 1.76 3.88 -4.51
C ILE A 121 2.94 4.64 -5.11
N ALA A 122 2.77 5.94 -5.40
CA ALA A 122 3.83 6.78 -5.95
C ALA A 122 5.01 6.88 -4.98
N ALA A 123 4.74 7.11 -3.69
CA ALA A 123 5.77 7.11 -2.65
C ALA A 123 6.48 5.76 -2.56
N ALA A 124 5.76 4.64 -2.52
CA ALA A 124 6.38 3.32 -2.46
C ALA A 124 7.24 3.04 -3.71
N CYS A 125 6.81 3.47 -4.89
CA CYS A 125 7.54 3.34 -6.15
C CYS A 125 8.82 4.20 -6.20
N THR A 126 8.80 5.41 -5.63
CA THR A 126 10.01 6.26 -5.57
C THR A 126 11.06 5.72 -4.61
N PHE A 127 10.63 5.12 -3.50
CA PHE A 127 11.53 4.47 -2.53
C PHE A 127 11.96 3.05 -2.93
N ASP A 128 11.29 2.42 -3.90
CA ASP A 128 11.66 1.07 -4.37
C ASP A 128 13.06 1.07 -5.02
N PRO A 129 14.02 0.30 -4.46
CA PRO A 129 15.38 0.22 -5.00
C PRO A 129 15.43 -0.24 -6.46
N ALA A 130 14.45 -1.01 -6.94
CA ALA A 130 14.42 -1.46 -8.33
C ALA A 130 14.27 -0.32 -9.35
N ARG A 131 13.70 0.82 -8.94
CA ARG A 131 13.69 2.05 -9.77
C ARG A 131 15.11 2.54 -10.07
N ARG A 132 16.02 2.40 -9.12
CA ARG A 132 17.43 2.80 -9.29
C ARG A 132 18.17 1.84 -10.22
N THR A 133 17.82 0.56 -10.22
CA THR A 133 18.40 -0.44 -11.13
C THR A 133 17.91 -0.27 -12.56
N ALA A 134 16.63 0.03 -12.77
CA ALA A 134 16.06 0.27 -14.09
C ALA A 134 16.58 1.57 -14.76
N LEU A 135 16.93 2.57 -13.96
CA LEU A 135 17.51 3.85 -14.43
C LEU A 135 19.03 3.79 -14.66
N ARG A 136 19.72 2.69 -14.31
CA ARG A 136 21.11 2.50 -14.72
C ARG A 136 21.13 1.89 -16.12
N PRO A 137 21.58 2.64 -17.15
CA PRO A 137 21.84 2.04 -18.45
C PRO A 137 22.87 0.94 -18.24
N ARG A 138 22.62 -0.26 -18.79
CA ARG A 138 23.67 -1.27 -18.95
C ARG A 138 24.75 -0.63 -19.83
N ARG A 139 25.84 -0.17 -19.22
CA ARG A 139 27.09 0.13 -19.91
C ARG A 139 27.81 -1.18 -20.22
#